data_AF-A0A101SGZ4-F1
#
_entry.id   AF-A0A101SGZ4-F1
#
_cell.length_a   1.000
_cell.length_b   1.000
_cell.length_c   1.000
_cell.angle_alpha   90.00
_cell.angle_beta   90.00
_cell.angle_gamma   90.00
#
_symmetry.space_group_name_H-M   'P 1'
#
loop_
_entity.id
_entity.type
_entity.pdbx_description
1 polymer ?
#
loop_
_entity_poly.entity_id
_entity_poly.type
_entity_poly.pdbx_seq_one_letter_code
_entity_poly.pdbx_strand_id
1 'polypeptide(L)'
;MVPAVSADLSKRLVPGELWRVVAPLLPSFAARPQGGGTPPRDQQGVFTAVVYVLTSGCAWQHLPPTFGTSSATAHRRFTVWTEVGLWRRLHRAVLDELWVRGAGDRAPVAR
;
A
#
# COMPACT_ATOMS: atom_id res chain seq x y z
N MET A 1 -7.74 17.57 -8.04
CA MET A 1 -8.37 17.75 -6.72
C MET A 1 -8.71 16.37 -6.18
N VAL A 2 -7.84 15.78 -5.37
CA VAL A 2 -8.11 14.47 -4.76
C VAL A 2 -9.21 14.68 -3.72
N PRO A 3 -10.37 14.02 -3.81
CA PRO A 3 -11.45 14.23 -2.86
C PRO A 3 -11.00 13.80 -1.45
N ALA A 4 -11.35 14.62 -0.45
CA ALA A 4 -10.88 14.50 0.94
C ALA A 4 -11.07 13.10 1.58
N VAL A 5 -12.04 12.33 1.11
CA VAL A 5 -12.32 10.95 1.54
C VAL A 5 -11.16 10.00 1.22
N SER A 6 -10.54 10.15 0.04
CA SER A 6 -9.39 9.32 -0.36
C SER A 6 -8.15 9.65 0.47
N ALA A 7 -7.97 10.91 0.85
CA ALA A 7 -6.84 11.35 1.66
C ALA A 7 -6.94 10.88 3.13
N ASP A 8 -8.14 10.88 3.73
CA ASP A 8 -8.35 10.37 5.09
C ASP A 8 -8.21 8.85 5.16
N LEU A 9 -8.80 8.13 4.20
CA LEU A 9 -8.63 6.68 4.07
C LEU A 9 -7.18 6.30 3.77
N SER A 10 -6.48 7.08 2.94
CA SER A 10 -5.05 6.89 2.73
C SER A 10 -4.28 7.03 4.05
N LYS A 11 -4.54 8.06 4.85
CA LYS A 11 -3.87 8.23 6.15
C LYS A 11 -4.17 7.11 7.15
N ARG A 12 -5.40 6.57 7.16
CA ARG A 12 -5.81 5.48 8.05
C ARG A 12 -5.30 4.11 7.62
N LEU A 13 -5.40 3.79 6.33
CA LEU A 13 -5.05 2.48 5.79
C LEU A 13 -3.57 2.37 5.43
N VAL A 14 -2.99 3.49 4.97
CA VAL A 14 -1.59 3.57 4.55
C VAL A 14 -0.97 4.86 5.11
N PRO A 15 -0.70 4.89 6.43
CA PRO A 15 0.04 5.99 7.03
C PRO A 15 1.32 6.27 6.23
N GLY A 16 1.75 7.53 6.17
CA GLY A 16 2.95 7.91 5.41
C GLY A 16 4.20 7.10 5.82
N GLU A 17 4.30 6.72 7.09
CA GLU A 17 5.35 5.82 7.59
C GLU A 17 5.27 4.41 6.97
N LEU A 18 4.08 3.81 6.91
CA LEU A 18 3.88 2.53 6.24
C LEU A 18 4.22 2.64 4.75
N TRP A 19 3.82 3.74 4.10
CA TRP A 19 4.18 3.96 2.70
C TRP A 19 5.69 3.97 2.47
N ARG A 20 6.50 4.53 3.38
CA ARG A 20 7.97 4.50 3.27
C ARG A 20 8.55 3.09 3.30
N VAL A 21 7.90 2.17 4.02
CA VAL A 21 8.29 0.75 4.06
C VAL A 21 7.78 0.00 2.83
N VAL A 22 6.58 0.32 2.36
CA VAL A 22 5.93 -0.36 1.23
C VAL A 22 6.52 0.06 -0.12
N ALA A 23 6.78 1.35 -0.32
CA ALA A 23 7.29 1.91 -1.57
C ALA A 23 8.51 1.15 -2.15
N PRO A 24 9.56 0.80 -1.38
CA PRO A 24 10.71 0.05 -1.90
C PRO A 24 10.42 -1.44 -2.15
N LEU A 25 9.38 -2.00 -1.52
CA LEU A 25 8.98 -3.40 -1.71
C LEU A 25 8.12 -3.60 -2.95
N LEU A 26 7.48 -2.54 -3.42
CA LEU A 26 6.66 -2.58 -4.62
C LEU A 26 7.55 -2.91 -5.82
N PRO A 27 7.17 -3.92 -6.63
CA PRO A 27 7.89 -4.19 -7.87
C PRO A 27 7.89 -2.93 -8.72
N SER A 28 9.05 -2.61 -9.30
CA SER A 28 9.21 -1.43 -10.14
C SER A 28 8.27 -1.53 -11.34
N PHE A 29 7.14 -0.86 -11.23
CA PHE A 29 6.23 -0.63 -12.34
C PHE A 29 6.54 0.71 -13.01
N ALA A 30 7.80 1.14 -12.92
CA ALA A 30 8.28 2.41 -13.44
C ALA A 30 7.75 2.60 -14.86
N ALA A 31 7.25 3.82 -15.09
CA ALA A 31 6.80 4.24 -16.40
C ALA A 31 7.86 3.90 -17.44
N ARG A 32 7.40 3.37 -18.58
CA ARG A 32 8.23 3.08 -19.76
C ARG A 32 9.23 4.24 -19.99
N PRO A 33 10.50 3.97 -20.34
CA PRO A 33 11.57 4.99 -20.45
C PRO A 33 11.40 6.00 -21.61
N GLN A 34 10.19 6.16 -22.15
CA GLN A 34 9.93 7.09 -23.24
C GLN A 34 9.46 8.42 -22.64
N GLY A 35 10.41 9.36 -22.56
CA GLY A 35 10.26 10.67 -21.94
C GLY A 35 9.01 11.43 -22.37
N GLY A 36 8.33 11.99 -21.38
CA GLY A 36 7.15 12.83 -21.56
C GLY A 36 6.46 13.04 -20.22
N GLY A 37 6.63 14.24 -19.65
CA GLY A 37 6.24 14.61 -18.29
C GLY A 37 4.79 14.28 -17.94
N THR A 38 4.60 13.17 -17.21
CA THR A 38 3.42 12.91 -16.39
C THR A 38 3.93 12.37 -15.06
N PRO A 39 3.57 12.97 -13.92
CA PRO A 39 4.09 12.59 -12.61
C PRO A 39 3.84 11.09 -12.36
N PRO A 40 4.66 10.43 -11.51
CA PRO A 40 4.55 9.01 -11.25
C PRO A 40 3.08 8.68 -10.96
N ARG A 41 2.46 7.84 -11.80
CA ARG A 41 1.10 7.35 -11.56
C ARG A 41 1.00 7.00 -10.08
N ASP A 42 0.00 7.55 -9.40
CA ASP A 42 -0.18 7.52 -7.95
C ASP A 42 -0.14 6.09 -7.40
N GLN A 43 1.07 5.54 -7.22
CA GLN A 43 1.27 4.17 -6.77
C GLN A 43 0.74 4.02 -5.35
N GLN A 44 0.78 5.11 -4.59
CA GLN A 44 0.18 5.19 -3.28
C GLN A 44 -1.34 5.08 -3.40
N GLY A 45 -1.98 5.83 -4.29
CA GLY A 45 -3.42 5.72 -4.54
C GLY A 45 -3.87 4.34 -5.01
N VAL A 46 -3.11 3.70 -5.92
CA VAL A 46 -3.36 2.30 -6.35
C VAL A 46 -3.24 1.34 -5.17
N PHE A 47 -2.21 1.51 -4.34
CA PHE A 47 -1.99 0.67 -3.16
C PHE A 47 -3.11 0.87 -2.13
N THR A 48 -3.48 2.11 -1.82
CA THR A 48 -4.60 2.43 -0.95
C THR A 48 -5.90 1.83 -1.47
N ALA A 49 -6.17 1.91 -2.78
CA ALA A 49 -7.35 1.32 -3.39
C ALA A 49 -7.42 -0.21 -3.20
N VAL A 50 -6.30 -0.90 -3.40
CA VAL A 50 -6.19 -2.34 -3.16
C VAL A 50 -6.40 -2.66 -1.68
N VAL A 51 -5.74 -1.95 -0.77
CA VAL A 51 -5.89 -2.14 0.67
C VAL A 51 -7.33 -1.86 1.12
N TYR A 52 -7.99 -0.86 0.55
CA TYR A 52 -9.39 -0.57 0.81
C TYR A 52 -10.29 -1.75 0.43
N VAL A 53 -10.11 -2.32 -0.76
CA VAL A 53 -10.88 -3.50 -1.19
C VAL A 53 -10.62 -4.69 -0.26
N LEU A 54 -9.37 -4.92 0.13
CA LEU A 54 -8.99 -6.01 1.04
C LEU A 54 -9.57 -5.85 2.45
N THR A 55 -9.65 -4.63 2.96
CA THR A 55 -10.15 -4.35 4.32
C THR A 55 -11.67 -4.22 4.39
N SER A 56 -12.31 -3.68 3.36
CA SER A 56 -13.76 -3.56 3.29
C SER A 56 -14.46 -4.83 2.80
N GLY A 57 -13.73 -5.73 2.11
CA GLY A 57 -14.29 -6.91 1.47
C GLY A 57 -15.24 -6.59 0.31
N CYS A 58 -15.24 -5.35 -0.18
CA CYS A 58 -16.11 -4.96 -1.28
C CYS A 58 -15.66 -5.58 -2.61
N ALA A 59 -16.59 -5.78 -3.54
CA ALA A 59 -16.23 -6.20 -4.88
C ALA A 59 -15.39 -5.11 -5.57
N TRP A 60 -14.39 -5.50 -6.38
CA TRP A 60 -13.54 -4.57 -7.12
C TRP A 60 -14.32 -3.54 -7.95
N GLN A 61 -15.50 -3.92 -8.46
CA GLN A 61 -16.40 -3.04 -9.21
C GLN A 61 -17.02 -1.91 -8.38
N HIS A 62 -17.07 -2.06 -7.05
CA HIS A 62 -17.55 -1.04 -6.11
C HIS A 62 -16.42 -0.12 -5.63
N LEU A 63 -15.20 -0.26 -6.19
CA LEU A 63 -14.09 0.62 -5.87
C LEU A 63 -14.49 2.07 -6.23
N PRO A 64 -14.48 3.00 -5.26
CA PRO A 64 -14.79 4.39 -5.52
C PRO A 64 -13.84 4.99 -6.58
N PRO A 65 -14.35 5.79 -7.54
CA PRO A 65 -13.52 6.44 -8.55
C PRO A 65 -12.57 7.50 -7.96
N THR A 66 -12.74 7.84 -6.68
CA THR A 66 -11.96 8.81 -5.90
C THR A 66 -10.49 8.43 -5.73
N PHE A 67 -10.13 7.17 -5.96
CA PHE A 67 -8.74 6.68 -5.92
C PHE A 67 -7.95 6.95 -7.20
N GLY A 68 -8.56 7.50 -8.25
CA GLY A 68 -7.86 7.81 -9.51
C GLY A 68 -7.33 6.57 -10.25
N THR A 69 -7.88 5.40 -9.95
CA THR A 69 -7.49 4.10 -10.51
C THR A 69 -8.72 3.29 -10.88
N SER A 70 -8.67 2.60 -12.02
CA SER A 70 -9.76 1.70 -12.41
C SER A 70 -9.71 0.40 -11.60
N SER A 71 -10.89 -0.18 -11.35
CA SER A 71 -11.05 -1.48 -10.69
C SER A 71 -10.20 -2.58 -11.33
N ALA A 72 -10.16 -2.63 -12.67
CA ALA A 72 -9.32 -3.55 -13.43
C ALA A 72 -7.81 -3.35 -13.17
N THR A 73 -7.36 -2.10 -13.04
CA THR A 73 -5.95 -1.78 -12.72
C THR A 73 -5.62 -2.18 -11.29
N ALA A 74 -6.50 -1.91 -10.33
CA ALA A 74 -6.32 -2.31 -8.93
C ALA A 74 -6.25 -3.84 -8.80
N HIS A 75 -7.17 -4.56 -9.45
CA HIS A 75 -7.17 -6.02 -9.45
C HIS A 75 -5.90 -6.60 -10.08
N ARG A 76 -5.48 -6.12 -11.26
CA ARG A 76 -4.24 -6.56 -11.90
C ARG A 76 -3.02 -6.33 -11.00
N ARG A 77 -2.96 -5.19 -10.32
CA ARG A 77 -1.88 -4.85 -9.38
C ARG A 77 -1.88 -5.79 -8.19
N PHE A 78 -3.06 -6.06 -7.62
CA PHE A 78 -3.24 -7.05 -6.56
C PHE A 78 -2.73 -8.44 -6.97
N THR A 79 -3.07 -8.92 -8.16
CA THR A 79 -2.61 -10.22 -8.67
C THR A 79 -1.07 -10.25 -8.76
N VAL A 80 -0.46 -9.27 -9.43
CA VAL A 80 1.01 -9.21 -9.57
C VAL A 80 1.70 -9.11 -8.21
N TRP A 81 1.16 -8.31 -7.28
CA TRP A 81 1.70 -8.20 -5.92
C TRP A 81 1.62 -9.50 -5.14
N THR A 82 0.54 -10.23 -5.33
CA THR A 82 0.34 -11.55 -4.70
C THR A 82 1.33 -12.57 -5.27
N GLU A 83 1.52 -12.60 -6.58
CA GLU A 83 2.47 -13.47 -7.28
C GLU A 83 3.92 -13.22 -6.83
N VAL A 84 4.34 -11.96 -6.73
CA VAL A 84 5.70 -11.61 -6.27
C VAL A 84 5.86 -11.72 -4.74
N GLY A 85 4.80 -12.09 -4.02
CA GLY A 85 4.81 -12.28 -2.57
C GLY A 85 4.95 -10.98 -1.78
N LEU A 86 4.49 -9.84 -2.32
CA LEU A 86 4.55 -8.53 -1.67
C LEU A 86 3.98 -8.58 -0.25
N TRP A 87 2.82 -9.20 -0.06
CA TRP A 87 2.12 -9.27 1.23
C TRP A 87 2.98 -9.90 2.32
N ARG A 88 3.72 -10.97 1.98
CA ARG A 88 4.64 -11.63 2.94
C ARG A 88 5.82 -10.73 3.30
N ARG A 89 6.37 -10.01 2.32
CA ARG A 89 7.48 -9.07 2.54
C ARG A 89 7.05 -7.89 3.38
N LEU A 90 5.86 -7.35 3.09
CA LEU A 90 5.25 -6.25 3.83
C LEU A 90 4.99 -6.66 5.29
N HIS A 91 4.41 -7.84 5.52
CA HIS A 91 4.18 -8.36 6.87
C HIS A 91 5.48 -8.48 7.67
N ARG A 92 6.55 -8.99 7.07
CA ARG A 92 7.87 -9.06 7.72
C ARG A 92 8.43 -7.67 8.03
N ALA A 93 8.40 -6.76 7.06
CA ALA A 93 8.94 -5.42 7.27
C ALA A 93 8.19 -4.63 8.36
N VAL A 94 6.86 -4.81 8.47
CA VAL A 94 6.07 -4.23 9.56
C VAL A 94 6.42 -4.87 10.90
N LEU A 95 6.57 -6.19 10.97
CA LEU A 95 7.01 -6.87 12.19
C LEU A 95 8.42 -6.43 12.61
N ASP A 96 9.35 -6.27 11.68
CA ASP A 96 10.71 -5.81 11.96
C ASP A 96 10.70 -4.38 12.52
N GLU A 97 9.90 -3.48 11.94
CA GLU A 97 9.73 -2.11 12.45
C GLU A 97 9.10 -2.10 13.86
N LEU A 98 8.07 -2.92 14.09
CA LEU A 98 7.43 -3.05 15.41
C LEU A 98 8.35 -3.71 16.43
N TRP A 99 9.22 -4.63 16.01
CA TRP A 99 10.21 -5.26 16.88
C TRP A 99 11.31 -4.29 17.27
N VAL A 100 11.78 -3.46 16.34
CA VAL A 100 12.75 -2.39 16.62
C VAL A 100 12.16 -1.37 17.61
N ARG A 101 10.88 -1.00 17.46
CA ARG A 101 10.18 -0.09 18.39
C ARG A 101 9.83 -0.76 19.73
N GLY A 102 9.56 -2.06 19.73
CA GLY A 102 9.15 -2.85 20.90
C GLY A 102 10.30 -3.46 21.71
N ALA A 103 11.53 -3.45 21.19
CA ALA A 103 12.73 -3.87 21.91
C ALA A 103 13.07 -2.96 23.12
N GLY A 104 12.38 -1.82 23.26
CA GLY A 104 12.43 -0.97 24.45
C GLY A 104 11.46 -1.33 25.58
N ASP A 105 10.48 -2.23 25.35
CA ASP A 105 9.40 -2.51 26.33
C ASP A 105 9.25 -3.99 26.70
N ARG A 106 10.35 -4.76 26.65
CA ARG A 106 10.42 -6.03 27.38
C ARG A 106 11.36 -5.88 28.57
N ALA A 107 10.80 -5.43 29.69
CA ALA A 107 11.37 -5.77 30.97
C ALA A 107 11.48 -7.31 31.06
N PRO A 108 12.62 -7.87 31.50
CA PRO A 108 12.76 -9.31 31.62
C PRO A 108 11.78 -9.78 32.70
N VAL A 109 10.84 -10.65 32.31
CA VAL A 109 10.05 -11.39 33.29
C VAL A 109 11.02 -12.39 33.92
N ALA A 110 11.62 -11.97 35.03
CA ALA A 110 12.43 -12.85 35.87
C ALA A 110 11.56 -14.02 36.32
N ARG A 111 12.07 -15.23 36.14
CA ARG A 111 11.49 -16.47 36.67
C ARG A 111 12.38 -16.97 37.80
#